data_AF-A0A1X7SLZ3-F1
#
_entry.id   AF-A0A1X7SLZ3-F1
#
_cell.length_a   1.000
_cell.length_b   1.000
_cell.length_c   1.000
_cell.angle_alpha   90.00
_cell.angle_beta   90.00
_cell.angle_gamma   90.00
#
_symmetry.space_group_name_H-M   'P 1'
#
loop_
_entity.id
_entity.type
_entity.pdbx_description
1 polymer ?
#
loop_
_entity_poly.entity_id
_entity_poly.type
_entity_poly.pdbx_seq_one_letter_code
_entity_poly.pdbx_strand_id
1 'polypeptide(L)'
;MLFYLISLSLSLSVLTKGQWTVSEVLDSTDLTKEAYQHKYQSFLKTRQWSQDHCSIVYPTEKEVQQQQYIQVLQHELRVFEVNKTLLQEALFEASQQGDVTDDTYTKTPPPPASVDDSKVKSSIQEWKNITEEIEKLKANITMLTEEKSQLEEKNENSTEENEKLKAKVVDSETYIATLTEEKTLTNEELKQLNIVIAKLTKEKLQLKEELQSMKDTTTT
;
A
#
# COMPACT_ATOMS: atom_id res chain seq x y z
N MET A 1 -1.05 -16.94 -0.37
CA MET A 1 -1.14 -17.58 -1.71
C MET A 1 -1.70 -16.64 -2.77
N LEU A 2 -2.80 -15.90 -2.53
CA LEU A 2 -3.37 -14.95 -3.50
C LEU A 2 -2.42 -13.82 -3.92
N PHE A 3 -1.62 -13.26 -3.01
CA PHE A 3 -0.66 -12.19 -3.35
C PHE A 3 0.47 -12.66 -4.28
N TYR A 4 0.87 -13.92 -4.19
CA TYR A 4 1.85 -14.51 -5.10
C TYR A 4 1.28 -14.67 -6.52
N LEU A 5 -0.01 -15.03 -6.62
CA LEU A 5 -0.69 -15.14 -7.91
C LEU A 5 -0.91 -13.78 -8.57
N ILE A 6 -1.19 -12.73 -7.79
CA ILE A 6 -1.35 -11.35 -8.28
C ILE A 6 0.01 -10.77 -8.71
N SER A 7 1.09 -11.04 -7.97
CA SER A 7 2.44 -10.62 -8.37
C SER A 7 2.91 -11.34 -9.65
N LEU A 8 2.61 -12.64 -9.79
CA LEU A 8 2.91 -13.39 -11.01
C LEU A 8 2.09 -12.88 -12.20
N SER A 9 0.83 -12.49 -12.01
CA SER A 9 -0.02 -11.95 -13.08
C SER A 9 0.37 -10.52 -13.48
N LEU A 10 0.77 -9.66 -12.54
CA LEU A 10 1.27 -8.31 -12.84
C LEU A 10 2.56 -8.33 -13.66
N SER A 11 3.40 -9.38 -13.52
CA SER A 11 4.57 -9.55 -14.39
C SER A 11 4.25 -9.97 -15.83
N LEU A 12 3.02 -10.42 -16.13
CA LEU A 12 2.61 -10.86 -17.47
C LEU A 12 1.73 -9.84 -18.22
N SER A 13 1.14 -8.86 -17.52
CA SER A 13 0.18 -7.93 -18.11
C SER A 13 0.51 -6.47 -17.82
N VAL A 14 0.60 -5.66 -18.87
CA VAL A 14 0.78 -4.21 -18.79
C VAL A 14 -0.60 -3.55 -18.85
N LEU A 15 -0.91 -2.65 -17.91
CA LEU A 15 -2.16 -1.88 -17.93
C LEU A 15 -1.91 -0.55 -18.64
N THR A 16 -2.20 -0.49 -19.94
CA THR A 16 -2.20 0.76 -20.71
C THR A 16 -3.63 1.19 -20.99
N LYS A 17 -3.99 2.42 -20.57
CA LYS A 17 -5.31 3.03 -20.83
C LYS A 17 -6.51 2.17 -20.39
N GLY A 18 -6.39 1.50 -19.24
CA GLY A 18 -7.50 0.73 -18.66
C GLY A 18 -7.75 -0.64 -19.30
N GLN A 19 -6.89 -1.09 -20.22
CA GLN A 19 -7.00 -2.39 -20.87
C GLN A 19 -5.74 -3.22 -20.57
N TRP A 20 -5.95 -4.47 -20.13
CA TRP A 20 -4.86 -5.40 -19.85
C TRP A 20 -4.30 -5.95 -21.16
N THR A 21 -3.04 -5.63 -21.48
CA THR A 21 -2.33 -6.16 -22.65
C THR A 21 -1.19 -7.07 -22.21
N VAL A 22 -0.93 -8.13 -22.99
CA VAL A 22 0.20 -9.04 -22.75
C VAL A 22 1.49 -8.29 -23.05
N SER A 23 2.45 -8.31 -22.12
CA SER A 23 3.70 -7.57 -22.23
C SER A 23 4.50 -7.97 -23.48
N GLU A 24 5.03 -6.98 -24.23
CA GLU A 24 5.81 -7.16 -25.47
C GLU A 24 7.11 -8.00 -25.28
N VAL A 25 7.46 -8.39 -24.06
CA VAL A 25 8.56 -9.33 -23.75
C VAL A 25 8.21 -10.78 -24.16
N LEU A 26 6.94 -11.07 -24.43
CA LEU A 26 6.44 -12.39 -24.83
C LEU A 26 6.23 -12.58 -26.34
N ASP A 27 6.49 -11.56 -27.16
CA ASP A 27 6.43 -11.73 -28.62
C ASP A 27 7.69 -12.49 -29.08
N SER A 28 7.58 -13.82 -29.12
CA SER A 28 8.69 -14.76 -29.31
C SER A 28 9.22 -14.80 -30.75
N THR A 29 8.78 -13.89 -31.61
CA THR A 29 9.06 -13.89 -33.05
C THR A 29 10.51 -13.51 -33.38
N ASP A 30 11.28 -12.93 -32.43
CA ASP A 30 12.67 -12.48 -32.65
C ASP A 30 13.59 -12.69 -31.42
N LEU A 31 13.55 -13.89 -30.79
CA LEU A 31 14.35 -14.25 -29.61
C LEU A 31 15.88 -14.05 -29.75
N THR A 32 16.41 -14.00 -30.98
CA THR A 32 17.84 -13.86 -31.29
C THR A 32 18.29 -12.41 -31.54
N LYS A 33 17.39 -11.42 -31.59
CA LYS A 33 17.78 -10.02 -31.75
C LYS A 33 18.28 -9.43 -30.43
N GLU A 34 19.39 -8.71 -30.51
CA GLU A 34 20.01 -7.97 -29.41
C GLU A 34 19.01 -7.02 -28.69
N ALA A 35 18.06 -6.45 -29.45
CA ALA A 35 16.97 -5.64 -28.92
C ALA A 35 16.05 -6.40 -27.94
N TYR A 36 15.78 -7.69 -28.19
CA TYR A 36 15.01 -8.54 -27.29
C TYR A 36 15.76 -8.80 -25.98
N GLN A 37 17.06 -9.11 -26.07
CA GLN A 37 17.91 -9.32 -24.91
C GLN A 37 17.99 -8.07 -24.03
N HIS A 38 18.17 -6.89 -24.63
CA HIS A 38 18.15 -5.62 -23.90
C HIS A 38 16.82 -5.37 -23.19
N LYS A 39 15.69 -5.65 -23.86
CA LYS A 39 14.36 -5.47 -23.28
C LYS A 39 14.09 -6.45 -22.14
N TYR A 40 14.50 -7.70 -22.29
CA TYR A 40 14.41 -8.72 -21.24
C TYR A 40 15.28 -8.35 -20.03
N GLN A 41 16.52 -7.91 -20.25
CA GLN A 41 17.39 -7.44 -19.17
C GLN A 41 16.85 -6.20 -18.46
N SER A 42 16.26 -5.26 -19.20
CA SER A 42 15.57 -4.10 -18.63
C SER A 42 14.38 -4.52 -17.75
N PHE A 43 13.56 -5.47 -18.22
CA PHE A 43 12.46 -6.03 -17.44
C PHE A 43 12.94 -6.70 -16.14
N LEU A 44 14.02 -7.49 -16.20
CA LEU A 44 14.59 -8.12 -15.01
C LEU A 44 15.09 -7.09 -13.99
N LYS A 45 15.75 -6.01 -14.44
CA LYS A 45 16.19 -4.93 -13.54
C LYS A 45 15.01 -4.20 -12.89
N THR A 46 13.96 -3.90 -13.65
CA THR A 46 12.74 -3.28 -13.10
C THR A 46 12.08 -4.20 -12.09
N ARG A 47 12.02 -5.51 -12.37
CA ARG A 47 11.50 -6.51 -11.43
C ARG A 47 12.33 -6.59 -10.14
N GLN A 48 13.66 -6.61 -10.27
CA GLN A 48 14.57 -6.64 -9.13
C GLN A 48 14.42 -5.38 -8.29
N TRP A 49 14.38 -4.20 -8.94
CA TRP A 49 14.12 -2.93 -8.27
C TRP A 49 12.79 -2.96 -7.50
N SER A 50 11.71 -3.45 -8.13
CA SER A 50 10.42 -3.60 -7.45
C SER A 50 10.49 -4.60 -6.29
N GLN A 51 11.24 -5.69 -6.38
CA GLN A 51 11.39 -6.63 -5.26
C GLN A 51 12.22 -6.05 -4.11
N ASP A 52 13.26 -5.28 -4.42
CA ASP A 52 14.15 -4.69 -3.42
C ASP A 52 13.49 -3.49 -2.72
N HIS A 53 12.60 -2.76 -3.42
CA HIS A 53 11.99 -1.52 -2.92
C HIS A 53 10.52 -1.67 -2.51
N CYS A 54 9.77 -2.64 -3.07
CA CYS A 54 8.54 -3.08 -2.43
C CYS A 54 8.93 -4.03 -1.30
N SER A 55 9.08 -3.46 -0.10
CA SER A 55 8.85 -4.19 1.14
C SER A 55 7.67 -5.13 0.92
N ILE A 56 7.84 -6.43 1.22
CA ILE A 56 6.71 -7.33 1.41
C ILE A 56 5.97 -6.77 2.62
N VAL A 57 5.07 -5.82 2.36
CA VAL A 57 4.19 -5.26 3.37
C VAL A 57 3.21 -6.39 3.67
N TYR A 58 3.56 -7.18 4.68
CA TYR A 58 2.55 -7.96 5.37
C TYR A 58 1.46 -6.98 5.78
N PRO A 59 0.18 -7.30 5.50
CA PRO A 59 -0.89 -6.37 5.77
C PRO A 59 -0.78 -5.94 7.23
N THR A 60 -0.69 -4.64 7.43
CA THR A 60 -0.61 -4.03 8.76
C THR A 60 -1.82 -4.51 9.55
N GLU A 61 -1.72 -4.64 10.87
CA GLU A 61 -2.85 -5.10 11.71
C GLU A 61 -4.14 -4.30 11.42
N LYS A 62 -4.01 -3.01 11.10
CA LYS A 62 -5.08 -2.13 10.64
C LYS A 62 -5.71 -2.56 9.30
N GLU A 63 -4.93 -3.01 8.33
CA GLU A 63 -5.41 -3.48 7.02
C GLU A 63 -6.12 -4.82 7.14
N VAL A 64 -5.62 -5.72 8.01
CA VAL A 64 -6.30 -6.98 8.33
C VAL A 64 -7.65 -6.73 9.00
N GLN A 65 -7.69 -5.81 9.98
CA GLN A 65 -8.94 -5.41 10.64
C GLN A 65 -9.93 -4.79 9.66
N GLN A 66 -9.47 -3.91 8.75
CA GLN A 66 -10.32 -3.33 7.73
C GLN A 66 -10.87 -4.38 6.78
N GLN A 67 -10.06 -5.35 6.35
CA GLN A 67 -10.54 -6.45 5.51
C GLN A 67 -11.57 -7.33 6.22
N GLN A 68 -11.38 -7.64 7.50
CA GLN A 68 -12.37 -8.36 8.30
C GLN A 68 -13.68 -7.56 8.43
N TYR A 69 -13.59 -6.26 8.67
CA TYR A 69 -14.77 -5.39 8.77
C TYR A 69 -15.56 -5.34 7.45
N ILE A 70 -14.87 -5.26 6.31
CA ILE A 70 -15.50 -5.34 4.99
C ILE A 70 -16.23 -6.67 4.79
N GLN A 71 -15.63 -7.79 5.21
CA GLN A 71 -16.28 -9.10 5.12
C GLN A 71 -17.54 -9.19 5.98
N VAL A 72 -17.50 -8.65 7.20
CA VAL A 72 -18.67 -8.60 8.09
C VAL A 72 -19.80 -7.78 7.46
N LEU A 73 -19.51 -6.60 6.93
CA LEU A 73 -20.52 -5.75 6.27
C LEU A 73 -21.15 -6.44 5.04
N GLN A 74 -20.36 -7.16 4.26
CA GLN A 74 -20.87 -7.93 3.11
C GLN A 74 -21.80 -9.06 3.54
N HIS A 75 -21.49 -9.74 4.64
CA HIS A 75 -22.36 -10.77 5.20
C HIS A 75 -23.66 -10.16 5.71
N GLU A 76 -23.59 -9.06 6.44
CA GLU A 76 -24.76 -8.36 6.99
C GLU A 76 -25.68 -7.83 5.90
N LEU A 77 -25.12 -7.26 4.82
CA LEU A 77 -25.88 -6.87 3.63
C LEU A 77 -26.62 -8.06 3.01
N ARG A 78 -25.96 -9.21 2.88
CA ARG A 78 -26.59 -10.43 2.35
C ARG A 78 -27.75 -10.89 3.22
N VAL A 79 -27.59 -10.87 4.53
CA VAL A 79 -28.66 -11.24 5.49
C VAL A 79 -29.82 -10.26 5.40
N PHE A 80 -29.54 -8.96 5.31
CA PHE A 80 -30.56 -7.94 5.14
C PHE A 80 -31.36 -8.13 3.84
N GLU A 81 -30.69 -8.46 2.74
CA GLU A 81 -31.32 -8.74 1.44
C GLU A 81 -32.30 -9.92 1.56
N VAL A 82 -31.88 -11.00 2.23
CA VAL A 82 -32.73 -12.18 2.47
C VAL A 82 -33.92 -11.83 3.37
N ASN A 83 -33.69 -11.10 4.47
CA ASN A 83 -34.77 -10.68 5.37
C ASN A 83 -35.78 -9.79 4.67
N LYS A 84 -35.31 -8.88 3.81
CA LYS A 84 -36.17 -8.05 2.97
C LYS A 84 -37.04 -8.90 2.05
N THR A 85 -36.47 -9.92 1.39
CA THR A 85 -37.25 -10.83 0.55
C THR A 85 -38.29 -11.62 1.33
N LEU A 86 -37.94 -12.13 2.52
CA LEU A 86 -38.87 -12.86 3.38
C LEU A 86 -40.02 -11.97 3.86
N LEU A 87 -39.73 -10.71 4.19
CA LEU A 87 -40.76 -9.75 4.60
C LEU A 87 -41.70 -9.40 3.44
N GLN A 88 -41.18 -9.28 2.21
CA GLN A 88 -41.99 -9.08 1.02
C GLN A 88 -42.92 -10.28 0.74
N GLU A 89 -42.41 -11.50 0.90
CA GLU A 89 -43.19 -12.73 0.75
C GLU A 89 -44.29 -12.84 1.81
N ALA A 90 -43.97 -12.60 3.09
CA ALA A 90 -44.96 -12.58 4.16
C ALA A 90 -46.06 -11.52 3.95
N LEU A 91 -45.70 -10.34 3.44
CA LEU A 91 -46.67 -9.29 3.11
C LEU A 91 -47.60 -9.72 1.96
N PHE A 92 -47.03 -10.41 0.96
CA PHE A 92 -47.78 -10.94 -0.17
C PHE A 92 -48.75 -12.05 0.26
N GLU A 93 -48.31 -12.99 1.10
CA GLU A 93 -49.16 -14.05 1.67
C GLU A 93 -50.31 -13.47 2.51
N ALA A 94 -50.02 -12.48 3.37
CA ALA A 94 -51.03 -11.82 4.18
C ALA A 94 -52.09 -11.10 3.31
N SER A 95 -51.69 -10.54 2.17
CA SER A 95 -52.63 -9.90 1.24
C SER A 95 -53.57 -10.89 0.54
N GLN A 96 -53.12 -12.15 0.34
CA GLN A 96 -53.92 -13.22 -0.25
C GLN A 96 -54.90 -13.85 0.74
N GLN A 97 -54.65 -13.73 2.05
CA GLN A 97 -55.55 -14.23 3.10
C GLN A 97 -56.75 -13.30 3.40
N GLY A 98 -56.87 -12.17 2.69
CA GLY A 98 -57.93 -11.18 2.87
C GLY A 98 -59.25 -11.46 2.13
N ASP A 99 -59.36 -12.56 1.38
CA ASP A 99 -60.54 -12.88 0.55
C ASP A 99 -61.04 -14.32 0.78
N VAL A 100 -61.50 -14.61 1.99
CA VAL A 100 -62.44 -15.71 2.24
C VAL A 100 -63.66 -15.11 2.92
N THR A 101 -64.68 -14.86 2.10
CA THR A 101 -66.03 -14.47 2.52
C THR A 101 -66.71 -15.62 3.25
N ASP A 102 -67.27 -15.35 4.43
CA ASP A 102 -68.47 -16.05 4.88
C ASP A 102 -69.34 -15.10 5.74
N ASP A 103 -70.47 -14.72 5.16
CA ASP A 103 -71.55 -13.96 5.80
C ASP A 103 -72.32 -14.89 6.74
N THR A 104 -72.18 -14.73 8.06
CA THR A 104 -73.21 -15.21 9.02
C THR A 104 -73.30 -14.33 10.26
N TYR A 105 -74.52 -13.85 10.47
CA TYR A 105 -75.08 -12.95 11.46
C TYR A 105 -74.65 -13.06 12.94
N THR A 106 -74.61 -11.87 13.56
CA THR A 106 -75.01 -11.53 14.95
C THR A 106 -74.29 -12.22 16.12
N LYS A 107 -73.36 -11.49 16.74
CA LYS A 107 -73.26 -11.35 18.21
C LYS A 107 -72.39 -10.14 18.54
N THR A 108 -72.89 -9.33 19.46
CA THR A 108 -72.27 -8.16 20.09
C THR A 108 -70.77 -8.38 20.38
N PRO A 109 -69.88 -7.40 20.12
CA PRO A 109 -68.48 -7.54 20.49
C PRO A 109 -68.38 -7.72 22.01
N PRO A 110 -67.61 -8.70 22.51
CA PRO A 110 -67.27 -8.72 23.93
C PRO A 110 -66.50 -7.44 24.27
N PRO A 111 -66.57 -6.94 25.52
CA PRO A 111 -65.80 -5.76 25.93
C PRO A 111 -64.33 -6.00 25.56
N PRO A 112 -63.59 -5.01 25.03
CA PRO A 112 -62.20 -5.20 24.68
C PRO A 112 -61.48 -5.77 25.89
N ALA A 113 -60.86 -6.94 25.70
CA ALA A 113 -60.07 -7.59 26.73
C ALA A 113 -59.17 -6.53 27.37
N SER A 114 -59.36 -6.32 28.67
CA SER A 114 -58.53 -5.45 29.52
C SER A 114 -57.08 -5.66 29.14
N VAL A 115 -56.51 -4.74 28.37
CA VAL A 115 -55.11 -4.78 27.99
C VAL A 115 -54.35 -4.74 29.31
N ASP A 116 -53.59 -5.80 29.58
CA ASP A 116 -52.82 -5.95 30.80
C ASP A 116 -51.87 -4.75 30.94
N ASP A 117 -52.24 -3.79 31.79
CA ASP A 117 -51.52 -2.53 32.03
C ASP A 117 -50.03 -2.77 32.38
N SER A 118 -49.70 -3.96 32.89
CA SER A 118 -48.32 -4.34 33.20
C SER A 118 -47.44 -4.43 31.94
N LYS A 119 -47.98 -4.91 30.82
CA LYS A 119 -47.25 -5.07 29.55
C LYS A 119 -46.96 -3.72 28.91
N VAL A 120 -47.95 -2.82 28.92
CA VAL A 120 -47.81 -1.43 28.43
C VAL A 120 -46.74 -0.69 29.25
N LYS A 121 -46.76 -0.87 30.57
CA LYS A 121 -45.79 -0.24 31.48
C LYS A 121 -44.35 -0.77 31.28
N SER A 122 -44.18 -2.07 31.01
CA SER A 122 -42.88 -2.67 30.66
C SER A 122 -42.33 -2.04 29.37
N SER A 123 -43.14 -1.99 28.32
CA SER A 123 -42.73 -1.40 27.04
C SER A 123 -42.35 0.08 27.18
N ILE A 124 -43.10 0.88 27.96
CA ILE A 124 -42.75 2.29 28.21
C ILE A 124 -41.38 2.43 28.87
N GLN A 125 -41.04 1.55 29.83
CA GLN A 125 -39.75 1.57 30.50
C GLN A 125 -38.61 1.16 29.55
N GLU A 126 -38.82 0.14 28.72
CA GLU A 126 -37.86 -0.29 27.70
C GLU A 126 -37.60 0.84 26.68
N TRP A 127 -38.65 1.49 26.18
CA TRP A 127 -38.53 2.66 25.29
C TRP A 127 -37.73 3.81 25.91
N LYS A 128 -37.91 4.03 27.22
CA LYS A 128 -37.13 5.04 27.94
C LYS A 128 -35.65 4.68 28.01
N ASN A 129 -35.31 3.44 28.32
CA ASN A 129 -33.92 2.97 28.33
C ASN A 129 -33.27 3.06 26.94
N ILE A 130 -33.99 2.64 25.89
CA ILE A 130 -33.53 2.76 24.50
C ILE A 130 -33.25 4.21 24.13
N THR A 131 -34.11 5.15 24.55
CA THR A 131 -33.91 6.58 24.30
C THR A 131 -32.64 7.11 24.96
N GLU A 132 -32.37 6.73 26.22
CA GLU A 132 -31.14 7.12 26.93
C GLU A 132 -29.86 6.52 26.28
N GLU A 133 -29.93 5.29 25.78
CA GLU A 133 -28.81 4.69 25.04
C GLU A 133 -28.56 5.38 23.69
N ILE A 134 -29.62 5.76 22.97
CA ILE A 134 -29.51 6.52 21.71
C ILE A 134 -28.82 7.87 21.95
N GLU A 135 -29.19 8.59 23.00
CA GLU A 135 -28.55 9.86 23.39
C GLU A 135 -27.04 9.68 23.67
N LYS A 136 -26.66 8.63 24.42
CA LYS A 136 -25.26 8.30 24.69
C LYS A 136 -24.48 7.94 23.43
N LEU A 137 -25.07 7.12 22.56
CA LEU A 137 -24.45 6.75 21.28
C LEU A 137 -24.24 7.96 20.39
N LYS A 138 -25.21 8.89 20.35
CA LYS A 138 -25.09 10.14 19.59
C LYS A 138 -23.93 11.00 20.07
N ALA A 139 -23.75 11.14 21.39
CA ALA A 139 -22.61 11.86 21.95
C ALA A 139 -21.27 11.20 21.58
N ASN A 140 -21.17 9.86 21.66
CA ASN A 140 -19.97 9.13 21.26
C ASN A 140 -19.66 9.29 19.77
N ILE A 141 -20.68 9.27 18.89
CA ILE A 141 -20.50 9.50 17.45
C ILE A 141 -19.93 10.89 17.20
N THR A 142 -20.45 11.93 17.87
CA THR A 142 -19.93 13.30 17.73
C THR A 142 -18.47 13.38 18.15
N MET A 143 -18.11 12.78 19.30
CA MET A 143 -16.72 12.78 19.79
C MET A 143 -15.77 12.05 18.85
N LEU A 144 -16.14 10.85 18.37
CA LEU A 144 -15.35 10.09 17.40
C LEU A 144 -15.19 10.81 16.05
N THR A 145 -16.19 11.60 15.66
CA THR A 145 -16.14 12.39 14.42
C THR A 145 -15.09 13.51 14.52
N GLU A 146 -15.04 14.18 15.68
CA GLU A 146 -14.04 15.20 15.98
C GLU A 146 -12.63 14.60 16.04
N GLU A 147 -12.44 13.50 16.77
CA GLU A 147 -11.16 12.78 16.83
C GLU A 147 -10.68 12.34 15.44
N LYS A 148 -11.59 11.86 14.59
CA LYS A 148 -11.27 11.48 13.21
C LYS A 148 -10.76 12.69 12.41
N SER A 149 -11.39 13.85 12.54
CA SER A 149 -10.97 15.08 11.86
C SER A 149 -9.56 15.50 12.28
N GLN A 150 -9.26 15.46 13.59
CA GLN A 150 -7.92 15.82 14.10
C GLN A 150 -6.83 14.85 13.63
N LEU A 151 -7.16 13.56 13.53
CA LEU A 151 -6.22 12.56 13.00
C LEU A 151 -5.97 12.73 11.50
N GLU A 152 -6.98 13.14 10.73
CA GLU A 152 -6.86 13.41 9.29
C GLU A 152 -5.93 14.61 9.03
N GLU A 153 -6.11 15.71 9.75
CA GLU A 153 -5.22 16.89 9.68
C GLU A 153 -3.77 16.54 10.07
N LYS A 154 -3.58 15.80 11.16
CA LYS A 154 -2.24 15.36 11.60
C LYS A 154 -1.57 14.46 10.56
N ASN A 155 -2.34 13.61 9.88
CA ASN A 155 -1.83 12.72 8.85
C ASN A 155 -1.42 13.49 7.58
N GLU A 156 -2.18 14.51 7.20
CA GLU A 156 -1.84 15.40 6.08
C GLU A 156 -0.54 16.17 6.35
N ASN A 157 -0.41 16.80 7.53
CA ASN A 157 0.81 17.48 7.96
C ASN A 157 2.04 16.55 7.96
N SER A 158 1.89 15.32 8.45
CA SER A 158 2.98 14.33 8.47
C SER A 158 3.34 13.85 7.05
N THR A 159 2.39 13.85 6.13
CA THR A 159 2.62 13.50 4.72
C THR A 159 3.45 14.59 4.03
N GLU A 160 3.09 15.86 4.23
CA GLU A 160 3.84 17.00 3.68
C GLU A 160 5.29 17.05 4.21
N GLU A 161 5.48 16.83 5.51
CA GLU A 161 6.83 16.79 6.11
C GLU A 161 7.69 15.65 5.52
N ASN A 162 7.09 14.47 5.31
CA ASN A 162 7.77 13.34 4.69
C ASN A 162 8.19 13.61 3.24
N GLU A 163 7.36 14.29 2.45
CA GLU A 163 7.73 14.69 1.08
C GLU A 163 8.90 15.67 1.08
N LYS A 164 8.90 16.64 2.00
CA LYS A 164 10.00 17.59 2.16
C LYS A 164 11.30 16.91 2.60
N LEU A 165 11.22 15.91 3.49
CA LEU A 165 12.39 15.13 3.90
C LEU A 165 12.92 14.26 2.76
N LYS A 166 12.05 13.64 1.96
CA LYS A 166 12.46 12.89 0.76
C LYS A 166 13.27 13.74 -0.21
N ALA A 167 12.82 14.97 -0.49
CA ALA A 167 13.57 15.89 -1.35
C ALA A 167 14.98 16.17 -0.82
N LYS A 168 15.11 16.45 0.48
CA LYS A 168 16.43 16.68 1.12
C LYS A 168 17.34 15.45 1.09
N VAL A 169 16.76 14.25 1.21
CA VAL A 169 17.52 13.00 1.11
C VAL A 169 18.09 12.84 -0.30
N VAL A 170 17.27 13.07 -1.34
CA VAL A 170 17.73 13.03 -2.74
C VAL A 170 18.86 14.03 -3.01
N ASP A 171 18.75 15.26 -2.50
CA ASP A 171 19.81 16.27 -2.61
C ASP A 171 21.11 15.80 -1.93
N SER A 172 20.99 15.21 -0.74
CA SER A 172 22.14 14.71 0.04
C SER A 172 22.80 13.50 -0.63
N GLU A 173 22.02 12.58 -1.18
CA GLU A 173 22.52 11.42 -1.94
C GLU A 173 23.29 11.88 -3.18
N THR A 174 22.77 12.88 -3.89
CA THR A 174 23.44 13.49 -5.04
C THR A 174 24.78 14.09 -4.64
N TYR A 175 24.83 14.83 -3.52
CA TYR A 175 26.07 15.41 -3.00
C TYR A 175 27.10 14.34 -2.58
N ILE A 176 26.66 13.24 -1.96
CA ILE A 176 27.53 12.12 -1.60
C ILE A 176 28.11 11.45 -2.86
N ALA A 177 27.30 11.30 -3.92
CA ALA A 177 27.78 10.75 -5.18
C ALA A 177 28.88 11.62 -5.80
N THR A 178 28.68 12.94 -5.84
CA THR A 178 29.69 13.87 -6.38
C THR A 178 31.01 13.83 -5.60
N LEU A 179 30.94 13.80 -4.26
CA LEU A 179 32.13 13.69 -3.42
C LEU A 179 32.86 12.35 -3.60
N THR A 180 32.10 11.28 -3.83
CA THR A 180 32.66 9.95 -4.05
C THR A 180 33.43 9.91 -5.38
N GLU A 181 32.86 10.47 -6.45
CA GLU A 181 33.51 10.56 -7.74
C GLU A 181 34.80 11.40 -7.67
N GLU A 182 34.76 12.57 -7.04
CA GLU A 182 35.95 13.43 -6.84
C GLU A 182 37.06 12.70 -6.05
N LYS A 183 36.68 11.95 -5.01
CA LYS A 183 37.64 11.14 -4.24
C LYS A 183 38.27 10.03 -5.07
N THR A 184 37.52 9.41 -5.98
CA THR A 184 38.08 8.37 -6.86
C THR A 184 39.07 8.95 -7.87
N LEU A 185 38.78 10.14 -8.42
CA LEU A 185 39.64 10.83 -9.37
C LEU A 185 40.97 11.24 -8.72
N THR A 186 40.90 11.88 -7.55
CA THR A 186 42.09 12.30 -6.78
C THR A 186 42.96 11.11 -6.35
N ASN A 187 42.34 9.98 -5.97
CA ASN A 187 43.09 8.75 -5.67
C ASN A 187 43.83 8.20 -6.89
N GLU A 188 43.26 8.31 -8.08
CA GLU A 188 43.93 7.88 -9.31
C GLU A 188 45.08 8.82 -9.66
N GLU A 189 44.89 10.14 -9.54
CA GLU A 189 45.97 11.13 -9.70
C GLU A 189 47.15 10.88 -8.75
N LEU A 190 46.88 10.53 -7.48
CA LEU A 190 47.92 10.18 -6.51
C LEU A 190 48.70 8.92 -6.92
N LYS A 191 48.04 7.90 -7.47
CA LYS A 191 48.73 6.71 -7.99
C LYS A 191 49.63 7.07 -9.17
N GLN A 192 49.14 7.87 -10.11
CA GLN A 192 49.92 8.32 -11.26
C GLN A 192 51.15 9.12 -10.81
N LEU A 193 50.98 10.04 -9.86
CA LEU A 193 52.08 10.82 -9.29
C LEU A 193 53.12 9.92 -8.63
N ASN A 194 52.71 8.92 -7.85
CA ASN A 194 53.62 7.96 -7.22
C ASN A 194 54.45 7.18 -8.25
N ILE A 195 53.85 6.78 -9.38
CA ILE A 195 54.57 6.11 -10.47
C ILE A 195 55.63 7.04 -11.07
N VAL A 196 55.30 8.31 -11.30
CA VAL A 196 56.24 9.31 -11.84
C VAL A 196 57.40 9.55 -10.87
N ILE A 197 57.12 9.69 -9.58
CA ILE A 197 58.16 9.87 -8.54
C ILE A 197 59.11 8.66 -8.51
N ALA A 198 58.58 7.44 -8.60
CA ALA A 198 59.40 6.23 -8.62
C ALA A 198 60.32 6.17 -9.86
N LYS A 199 59.80 6.54 -11.04
CA LYS A 199 60.60 6.62 -12.29
C LYS A 199 61.72 7.65 -12.17
N LEU A 200 61.42 8.87 -11.73
CA LEU A 200 62.41 9.93 -11.54
C LEU A 200 63.48 9.56 -10.50
N THR A 201 63.07 8.88 -9.43
CA THR A 201 64.01 8.40 -8.39
C THR A 201 64.99 7.38 -8.96
N LYS A 202 64.51 6.46 -9.81
CA LYS A 202 65.35 5.48 -10.50
C LYS A 202 66.33 6.17 -11.47
N GLU A 203 65.86 7.09 -12.30
CA GLU A 203 66.70 7.84 -13.24
C GLU A 203 67.77 8.66 -12.50
N LYS A 204 67.41 9.29 -11.38
CA LYS A 204 68.36 10.04 -10.54
C LYS A 204 69.47 9.16 -9.98
N LEU A 205 69.17 7.92 -9.57
CA LEU A 205 70.18 6.96 -9.11
C LEU A 205 71.12 6.55 -10.24
N GLN A 206 70.57 6.23 -11.42
CA GLN A 206 71.36 5.87 -12.60
C GLN A 206 72.32 7.00 -13.00
N LEU A 207 71.82 8.24 -13.10
CA LEU A 207 72.66 9.40 -13.40
C LEU A 207 73.75 9.61 -12.35
N LYS A 208 73.47 9.36 -11.06
CA LYS A 208 74.47 9.48 -9.99
C LYS A 208 75.58 8.43 -10.14
N GLU A 209 75.24 7.20 -10.52
CA GLU A 209 76.19 6.12 -10.78
C GLU A 209 77.05 6.43 -12.02
N GLU A 210 76.45 6.90 -13.11
CA GLU A 210 77.18 7.31 -14.32
C GLU A 210 78.16 8.46 -14.05
N LEU A 211 77.74 9.47 -13.29
CA LEU A 211 78.57 10.62 -12.93
C LEU A 211 79.76 10.22 -12.05
N GLN A 212 79.58 9.24 -11.15
CA GLN A 212 80.65 8.67 -10.36
C GLN A 212 81.65 7.90 -11.24
N SER A 213 81.15 7.04 -12.14
CA SER A 213 81.99 6.27 -13.07
C SER A 213 82.87 7.17 -13.96
N MET A 214 82.34 8.28 -14.47
CA MET A 214 83.13 9.20 -15.30
C MET A 214 84.27 9.85 -14.51
N LYS A 215 84.04 10.21 -13.25
CA LYS A 215 85.05 10.80 -12.34
C LYS A 215 86.21 9.85 -12.07
N ASP A 216 85.91 8.58 -11.87
CA ASP A 216 86.91 7.57 -11.55
C ASP A 216 87.84 7.30 -12.74
N THR A 217 87.34 7.41 -13.98
CA THR A 217 88.13 7.21 -15.21
C THR A 217 89.03 8.39 -15.61
N THR A 218 88.81 9.60 -15.08
CA THR A 218 89.63 10.79 -15.41
C THR A 218 90.78 11.05 -14.44
N THR A 219 90.86 10.27 -13.35
CA THR A 219 91.86 10.46 -12.27
C THR A 219 92.98 9.40 -12.29
N THR A 220 93.07 8.59 -13.36
CA THR A 220 94.14 7.59 -13.58
C THR A 220 95.08 8.06 -14.66
#